data_AF-A0A0Q4FCN8-F1
#
_entry.id   AF-A0A0Q4FCN8-F1
#
_cell.length_a   1.000
_cell.length_b   1.000
_cell.length_c   1.000
_cell.angle_alpha   90.00
_cell.angle_beta   90.00
_cell.angle_gamma   90.00
#
_symmetry.space_group_name_H-M   'P 1'
#
loop_
_entity.id
_entity.type
_entity.pdbx_description
1 polymer ?
#
loop_
_entity_poly.entity_id
_entity_poly.type
_entity_poly.pdbx_seq_one_letter_code
_entity_poly.pdbx_strand_id
1 'polypeptide(L)'
;MRKLLAAGVLALSALALTGCAAANDEATDEHVVVYSITSDASSSTSLTYVIVDGADVSLAQADDATLPWSKTVTIADGAFSNSILRLAGQLGATGSTITCDISVDGTSIASQTSTGPSAAVTCQGAN
;
A
#
# COMPACT_ATOMS: atom_id res chain seq x y z
N MET A 1 -45.12 39.08 -12.77
CA MET A 1 -45.44 39.22 -11.33
C MET A 1 -45.92 37.89 -10.80
N ARG A 2 -45.35 37.50 -9.66
CA ARG A 2 -45.59 36.33 -8.79
C ARG A 2 -46.98 35.68 -8.87
N LYS A 3 -46.99 34.34 -8.81
CA LYS A 3 -47.44 33.57 -7.62
C LYS A 3 -46.78 32.18 -7.58
N LEU A 4 -46.17 31.89 -6.43
CA LEU A 4 -45.58 30.61 -6.01
C LEU A 4 -46.67 29.63 -5.54
N LEU A 5 -46.32 28.33 -5.47
CA LEU A 5 -46.51 27.34 -4.38
C LEU A 5 -46.35 25.93 -5.00
N ALA A 6 -45.25 25.20 -4.75
CA ALA A 6 -44.90 24.38 -3.57
C ALA A 6 -45.40 22.93 -3.68
N ALA A 7 -44.46 21.97 -3.63
CA ALA A 7 -44.53 20.67 -2.92
C ALA A 7 -43.69 19.61 -3.67
N GLY A 8 -42.59 19.19 -3.05
CA GLY A 8 -41.74 18.11 -3.54
C GLY A 8 -40.70 17.74 -2.50
N VAL A 9 -41.16 17.47 -1.28
CA VAL A 9 -40.34 16.84 -0.23
C VAL A 9 -40.26 15.36 -0.56
N LEU A 10 -39.06 14.88 -0.92
CA LEU A 10 -38.68 13.48 -0.77
C LEU A 10 -37.36 13.47 -0.02
N ALA A 11 -37.49 13.24 1.29
CA ALA A 11 -36.41 12.90 2.20
C ALA A 11 -36.05 11.41 2.08
N LEU A 12 -34.93 11.05 2.71
CA LEU A 12 -34.29 9.72 2.89
C LEU A 12 -33.40 9.31 1.71
N SER A 13 -32.12 8.97 1.89
CA SER A 13 -31.48 8.33 3.05
C SER A 13 -29.98 8.62 3.10
N ALA A 14 -29.48 8.95 4.28
CA ALA A 14 -28.05 8.96 4.59
C ALA A 14 -27.52 7.51 4.61
N LEU A 15 -26.58 7.18 3.72
CA LEU A 15 -25.72 6.01 3.89
C LEU A 15 -24.51 6.45 4.74
N ALA A 16 -24.65 6.33 6.06
CA ALA A 16 -23.51 6.24 6.94
C ALA A 16 -22.93 4.82 6.84
N LEU A 17 -21.87 4.65 6.05
CA LEU A 17 -21.01 3.47 6.15
C LEU A 17 -20.00 3.73 7.27
N THR A 18 -20.48 3.59 8.51
CA THR A 18 -19.63 3.31 9.66
C THR A 18 -19.03 1.92 9.49
N GLY A 19 -17.84 1.89 8.92
CA GLY A 19 -16.95 0.73 8.90
C GLY A 19 -15.62 1.11 9.54
N CYS A 20 -15.62 1.45 10.83
CA CYS A 20 -14.39 1.29 11.59
C CYS A 20 -14.20 -0.22 11.78
N ALA A 21 -13.38 -0.83 10.94
CA ALA A 21 -12.78 -2.11 11.30
C ALA A 21 -11.97 -1.83 12.57
N ALA A 22 -12.45 -2.31 13.72
CA ALA A 22 -11.61 -2.44 14.89
C ALA A 22 -10.49 -3.42 14.49
N ALA A 23 -9.27 -2.92 14.32
CA ALA A 23 -8.10 -3.76 14.24
C ALA A 23 -8.08 -4.55 15.56
N ASN A 24 -8.30 -5.85 15.46
CA ASN A 24 -8.20 -6.76 16.58
C ASN A 24 -6.69 -6.93 16.83
N ASP A 25 -6.15 -6.15 17.77
CA ASP A 25 -4.75 -6.19 18.20
C ASP A 25 -4.56 -7.41 19.12
N GLU A 26 -4.69 -8.60 18.53
CA GLU A 26 -4.20 -9.82 19.17
C GLU A 26 -2.70 -9.86 18.92
N ALA A 27 -1.91 -9.92 19.98
CA ALA A 27 -0.49 -10.21 19.87
C ALA A 27 -0.33 -11.55 19.14
N THR A 28 0.04 -11.46 17.87
CA THR A 28 0.26 -12.59 16.99
C THR A 28 1.75 -12.92 17.04
N ASP A 29 2.10 -14.21 17.05
CA ASP A 29 3.50 -14.65 16.95
C ASP A 29 4.12 -14.32 15.56
N GLU A 30 3.35 -13.68 14.68
CA GLU A 30 3.67 -13.37 13.29
C GLU A 30 3.03 -12.04 12.87
N HIS A 31 3.79 -11.23 12.14
CA HIS A 31 3.31 -10.00 11.51
C HIS A 31 3.03 -10.20 10.03
N VAL A 32 1.95 -9.60 9.55
CA VAL A 32 1.59 -9.57 8.13
C VAL A 32 2.13 -8.30 7.50
N VAL A 33 3.13 -8.45 6.63
CA VAL A 33 3.71 -7.34 5.87
C VAL A 33 3.13 -7.31 4.46
N VAL A 34 2.63 -6.16 4.05
CA VAL A 34 2.15 -5.92 2.69
C VAL A 34 2.99 -4.85 2.03
N TYR A 35 3.70 -5.26 0.98
CA TYR A 35 4.35 -4.39 0.02
C TYR A 35 3.34 -4.01 -1.07
N SER A 36 3.22 -2.74 -1.43
CA SER A 36 2.37 -2.33 -2.55
C SER A 36 2.95 -1.20 -3.39
N ILE A 37 2.64 -1.23 -4.68
CA ILE A 37 3.00 -0.21 -5.66
C ILE A 37 1.74 0.22 -6.41
N THR A 38 1.53 1.52 -6.48
CA THR A 38 0.55 2.14 -7.38
C THR A 38 1.25 3.12 -8.31
N SER A 39 0.69 3.32 -9.50
CA SER A 39 1.28 4.17 -10.53
C SER A 39 0.22 4.61 -11.54
N ASP A 40 0.55 5.64 -12.33
CA ASP A 40 -0.16 6.02 -13.55
C ASP A 40 0.17 5.11 -14.76
N ALA A 41 1.23 4.29 -14.67
CA ALA A 41 1.54 3.25 -15.65
C ALA A 41 0.85 1.92 -15.31
N SER A 42 0.63 1.10 -16.35
CA SER A 42 0.07 -0.25 -16.22
C SER A 42 1.10 -1.31 -15.81
N SER A 43 2.40 -1.00 -15.88
CA SER A 43 3.47 -1.91 -15.51
C SER A 43 4.69 -1.18 -14.96
N SER A 44 5.48 -1.90 -14.15
CA SER A 44 6.81 -1.51 -13.70
C SER A 44 7.89 -2.19 -14.54
N THR A 45 9.11 -1.68 -14.53
CA THR A 45 10.27 -2.37 -15.10
C THR A 45 10.87 -3.35 -14.11
N SER A 46 11.04 -2.92 -12.86
CA SER A 46 11.61 -3.74 -11.79
C SER A 46 11.06 -3.31 -10.44
N LEU A 47 10.64 -4.29 -9.63
CA LEU A 47 10.34 -4.12 -8.22
C LEU A 47 11.32 -4.96 -7.41
N THR A 48 11.85 -4.41 -6.33
CA THR A 48 12.69 -5.14 -5.36
C THR A 48 12.15 -4.97 -3.96
N TYR A 49 12.05 -6.05 -3.20
CA TYR A 49 11.56 -6.01 -1.83
C TYR A 49 12.31 -6.98 -0.94
N VAL A 50 12.34 -6.70 0.35
CA VAL A 50 12.96 -7.56 1.36
C VAL A 50 12.02 -8.72 1.69
N ILE A 51 12.58 -9.92 1.88
CA ILE A 51 11.93 -11.06 2.52
C ILE A 51 12.74 -11.42 3.75
N VAL A 52 12.03 -11.63 4.86
CA VAL A 52 12.60 -12.07 6.14
C VAL A 52 12.03 -13.45 6.44
N ASP A 53 12.92 -14.42 6.68
CA ASP A 53 12.58 -15.78 7.09
C ASP A 53 13.47 -16.18 8.27
N GLY A 54 12.95 -16.09 9.48
CA GLY A 54 13.73 -16.25 10.71
C GLY A 54 14.88 -15.22 10.79
N ALA A 55 16.13 -15.70 10.84
CA ALA A 55 17.31 -14.83 10.87
C ALA A 55 17.82 -14.44 9.47
N ASP A 56 17.27 -15.04 8.41
CA ASP A 56 17.72 -14.83 7.05
C ASP A 56 16.97 -13.65 6.41
N VAL A 57 17.74 -12.71 5.85
CA VAL A 57 17.21 -11.55 5.11
C VAL A 57 17.67 -11.65 3.67
N SER A 58 16.73 -11.64 2.74
CA SER A 58 16.99 -11.73 1.30
C SER A 58 16.24 -10.65 0.52
N LEU A 59 16.67 -10.43 -0.73
CA LEU A 59 16.00 -9.54 -1.66
C LEU A 59 15.30 -10.37 -2.73
N ALA A 60 14.01 -10.11 -2.91
CA ALA A 60 13.23 -10.66 -4.01
C ALA A 60 12.95 -9.60 -5.06
N GLN A 61 12.69 -10.07 -6.29
CA GLN A 61 12.40 -9.24 -7.45
C GLN A 61 11.08 -9.64 -8.11
N ALA A 62 10.43 -8.64 -8.71
CA ALA A 62 9.31 -8.83 -9.63
C ALA A 62 9.51 -7.86 -10.80
N ASP A 63 10.05 -8.37 -11.90
CA ASP A 63 10.26 -7.61 -13.12
C ASP A 63 9.00 -7.60 -13.98
N ASP A 64 8.81 -6.54 -14.77
CA ASP A 64 7.66 -6.36 -15.67
C ASP A 64 6.29 -6.53 -14.99
N ALA A 65 6.21 -6.26 -13.67
CA ALA A 65 5.00 -6.50 -12.89
C ALA A 65 3.86 -5.56 -13.32
N THR A 66 2.66 -6.11 -13.47
CA THR A 66 1.43 -5.34 -13.71
C THR A 66 1.09 -4.48 -12.49
N LEU A 67 0.70 -3.22 -12.73
CA LEU A 67 0.34 -2.25 -11.70
C LEU A 67 -1.18 -1.98 -11.70
N PRO A 68 -1.82 -1.79 -10.53
CA PRO A 68 -1.22 -1.81 -9.19
C PRO A 68 -0.77 -3.22 -8.76
N TRP A 69 0.33 -3.28 -8.02
CA TRP A 69 0.95 -4.53 -7.57
C TRP A 69 0.97 -4.61 -6.04
N SER A 70 0.83 -5.82 -5.50
CA SER A 70 1.03 -6.06 -4.07
C SER A 70 1.61 -7.44 -3.80
N LYS A 71 2.37 -7.55 -2.71
CA LYS A 71 2.89 -8.79 -2.17
C LYS A 71 2.70 -8.81 -0.66
N THR A 72 2.02 -9.84 -0.19
CA THR A 72 1.90 -10.18 1.24
C THR A 72 2.97 -11.20 1.60
N VAL A 73 3.65 -10.97 2.73
CA VAL A 73 4.54 -11.91 3.40
C VAL A 73 4.24 -11.93 4.89
N THR A 74 4.58 -13.03 5.55
CA THR A 74 4.42 -13.19 6.99
C THR A 74 5.80 -13.32 7.62
N ILE A 75 6.04 -12.63 8.73
CA ILE A 75 7.32 -12.62 9.44
C ILE A 75 7.07 -12.95 10.90
N ALA A 76 7.76 -13.94 11.46
CA ALA A 76 7.66 -14.24 12.89
C ALA A 76 8.07 -13.02 13.74
N ASP A 77 7.38 -12.78 14.86
CA ASP A 77 7.56 -11.62 15.75
C ASP A 77 9.05 -11.37 16.10
N GLY A 78 9.77 -12.41 16.54
CA GLY A 78 11.18 -12.30 16.90
C GLY A 78 12.12 -11.92 15.73
N ALA A 79 11.75 -12.24 14.50
CA ALA A 79 12.49 -11.83 13.31
C ALA A 79 12.13 -10.39 12.90
N PHE A 80 10.86 -10.01 13.08
CA PHE A 80 10.35 -8.70 12.70
C PHE A 80 10.96 -7.55 13.50
N SER A 81 11.13 -7.68 14.81
CA SER A 81 11.66 -6.59 15.66
C SER A 81 13.08 -6.13 15.30
N ASN A 82 13.84 -6.94 14.56
CA ASN A 82 15.20 -6.62 14.13
C ASN A 82 15.31 -6.38 12.61
N SER A 83 14.18 -6.32 11.92
CA SER A 83 14.13 -6.27 10.46
C SER A 83 13.96 -4.86 9.93
N ILE A 84 14.69 -4.57 8.84
CA ILE A 84 14.46 -3.37 8.03
C ILE A 84 13.69 -3.83 6.79
N LEU A 85 12.47 -3.33 6.65
CA LEU A 85 11.65 -3.57 5.47
C LEU A 85 11.98 -2.54 4.41
N ARG A 86 12.12 -3.00 3.16
CA ARG A 86 12.40 -2.13 2.02
C ARG A 86 11.59 -2.57 0.81
N LEU A 87 11.09 -1.60 0.07
CA LEU A 87 10.44 -1.75 -1.22
C LEU A 87 10.96 -0.67 -2.16
N ALA A 88 11.43 -1.05 -3.33
CA ALA A 88 11.78 -0.11 -4.39
C ALA A 88 11.14 -0.53 -5.70
N GLY A 89 10.82 0.46 -6.53
CA GLY A 89 10.18 0.26 -7.81
C GLY A 89 10.64 1.29 -8.84
N GLN A 90 10.67 0.87 -10.10
CA GLN A 90 11.06 1.69 -11.24
C GLN A 90 10.01 1.54 -12.35
N LEU A 91 9.55 2.67 -12.89
CA LEU A 91 8.68 2.69 -14.06
C LEU A 91 9.48 2.64 -15.36
N GLY A 92 8.82 2.15 -16.42
CA GLY A 92 9.29 2.33 -17.79
C GLY A 92 9.01 3.75 -18.32
N ALA A 93 9.32 3.97 -19.59
CA ALA A 93 9.21 5.29 -20.24
C ALA A 93 7.79 5.90 -20.25
N THR A 94 6.76 5.07 -20.08
CA THR A 94 5.34 5.48 -20.15
C THR A 94 4.79 6.00 -18.82
N GLY A 95 5.48 5.75 -17.72
CA GLY A 95 5.05 6.13 -16.38
C GLY A 95 5.70 7.40 -15.86
N SER A 96 4.95 8.18 -15.08
CA SER A 96 5.43 9.44 -14.53
C SER A 96 5.25 9.58 -13.03
N THR A 97 4.38 8.77 -12.41
CA THR A 97 4.10 8.81 -10.97
C THR A 97 4.09 7.41 -10.42
N ILE A 98 4.85 7.18 -9.36
CA ILE A 98 4.91 5.90 -8.65
C ILE A 98 4.86 6.15 -7.15
N THR A 99 4.02 5.37 -6.47
CA THR A 99 3.89 5.39 -5.02
C THR A 99 4.17 3.99 -4.50
N CYS A 100 5.07 3.88 -3.52
CA CYS A 100 5.24 2.67 -2.73
C CYS A 100 4.59 2.82 -1.36
N ASP A 101 4.16 1.69 -0.81
CA ASP A 101 3.70 1.58 0.57
C ASP A 101 4.15 0.24 1.17
N ILE A 102 4.54 0.29 2.43
CA ILE A 102 4.81 -0.86 3.28
C ILE A 102 3.87 -0.75 4.47
N SER A 103 3.00 -1.74 4.64
CA SER A 103 2.15 -1.85 5.83
C SER A 103 2.45 -3.12 6.60
N VAL A 104 2.25 -3.04 7.91
CA VAL A 104 2.38 -4.15 8.86
C VAL A 104 1.09 -4.21 9.65
N ASP A 105 0.45 -5.38 9.66
CA ASP A 105 -0.82 -5.63 10.35
C ASP A 105 -1.90 -4.59 10.01
N GLY A 106 -1.93 -4.21 8.73
CA GLY A 106 -2.88 -3.23 8.20
C GLY A 106 -2.51 -1.76 8.45
N THR A 107 -1.41 -1.48 9.15
CA THR A 107 -0.94 -0.11 9.42
C THR A 107 0.22 0.24 8.48
N SER A 108 0.08 1.30 7.69
CA SER A 108 1.19 1.83 6.86
C SER A 108 2.31 2.35 7.76
N ILE A 109 3.52 1.81 7.60
CA ILE A 109 4.71 2.21 8.34
C ILE A 109 5.69 3.04 7.47
N ALA A 110 5.57 2.93 6.14
CA ALA A 110 6.40 3.68 5.20
C ALA A 110 5.66 3.87 3.88
N SER A 111 5.52 5.12 3.44
CA SER A 111 4.95 5.46 2.14
C SER A 111 5.74 6.60 1.50
N GLN A 112 6.01 6.49 0.20
CA GLN A 112 6.64 7.55 -0.56
C GLN A 112 6.07 7.61 -1.98
N THR A 113 6.01 8.81 -2.53
CA THR A 113 5.61 9.08 -3.91
C THR A 113 6.75 9.78 -4.64
N SER A 114 7.03 9.33 -5.85
CA SER A 114 8.01 9.92 -6.75
C SER A 114 7.34 10.29 -8.07
N THR A 115 7.74 11.41 -8.64
CA THR A 115 7.22 11.92 -9.91
C THR A 115 8.35 12.31 -10.86
N GLY A 116 8.07 12.19 -12.16
CA GLY A 116 9.00 12.50 -13.24
C GLY A 116 9.05 11.39 -14.29
N PRO A 117 9.60 11.66 -15.49
CA PRO A 117 9.72 10.64 -16.52
C PRO A 117 10.48 9.42 -16.01
N SER A 118 9.91 8.22 -16.16
CA SER A 118 10.51 6.99 -15.63
C SER A 118 10.81 7.11 -14.13
N ALA A 119 9.83 7.53 -13.34
CA ALA A 119 10.01 7.73 -11.89
C ALA A 119 10.44 6.43 -11.18
N ALA A 120 11.29 6.61 -10.16
CA ALA A 120 11.76 5.57 -9.25
C ALA A 120 11.39 5.94 -7.82
N VAL A 121 11.02 4.95 -7.00
CA VAL A 121 10.68 5.17 -5.59
C VAL A 121 11.35 4.14 -4.69
N THR A 122 11.55 4.51 -3.43
CA THR A 122 12.00 3.60 -2.38
C THR A 122 11.27 3.92 -1.09
N CYS A 123 10.63 2.90 -0.52
CA CYS A 123 10.07 2.92 0.82
C CYS A 123 11.00 2.10 1.73
N GLN A 124 11.20 2.61 2.94
CA GLN A 124 11.96 1.92 3.97
C GLN A 124 11.27 2.18 5.30
N GLY A 125 11.04 1.11 6.06
CA GLY A 125 10.47 1.14 7.39
C GLY A 125 11.18 0.16 8.30
N ALA A 126 11.14 0.43 9.59
CA ALA A 126 11.55 -0.46 10.66
C ALA A 126 10.46 -0.44 11.73
N ASN A 127 10.47 -1.43 12.62
CA ASN A 127 9.69 -1.38 13.85
C ASN A 127 10.55 -0.82 14.99
#